data_AF-A0A419YK75-F1
#
_entry.id   AF-A0A419YK75-F1
#
_cell.length_a   1.000
_cell.length_b   1.000
_cell.length_c   1.000
_cell.angle_alpha   90.00
_cell.angle_beta   90.00
_cell.angle_gamma   90.00
#
_symmetry.space_group_name_H-M   'P 1'
#
loop_
_entity.id
_entity.type
_entity.pdbx_description
1 polymer ?
#
loop_
_entity_poly.entity_id
_entity_poly.type
_entity_poly.pdbx_seq_one_letter_code
_entity_poly.pdbx_strand_id
1 'polypeptide(L)'
;MEFSEVEPDESCVCGGCNDRRRARLLAARSGHGPACGARRAAVLLAAIGGVLGSGTAATAVAAPGTDTGPQIPGSPQGEVSGLYGEDGPSQRALTAQPATTRAEIMRRAQTWVDRKVPYSMGSYWSDGYRQDCSGFVSMAWGLGSSQTTWTLPNFAERISKDDLQPGDALIYNNPADPEGGSHAVLFGGWVDAAHTKYTALEQTRPSTTKRATPYAYWSHAASYLPYRYKGLSQPMPVPDGADAFPGTDKFGPGKVNPYVTRLGTMLVERGAARFYHEGPSPDWGEADRKATEAFQLAQGWRGAEADGYPGKDTWDLLVRHKGKDIPPAAGAPSPPPPQQAPAFPGADRFGPGQVNDSVLQLGQQLVKKGFGGAYREGPSRDWGEADRLNVQAFQRAQGWTGAEADGYPGPHTWRLLFS
;
A
#
# COMPACT_ATOMS: atom_id res chain seq x y z
N MET A 1 -1.94 -28.34 4.27
CA MET A 1 -0.60 -27.90 4.70
C MET A 1 -0.73 -27.08 5.97
N GLU A 2 0.08 -27.37 7.00
CA GLU A 2 0.33 -26.43 8.10
C GLU A 2 1.25 -25.35 7.53
N PHE A 3 0.87 -24.07 7.57
CA PHE A 3 1.74 -22.96 7.19
C PHE A 3 2.83 -22.79 8.25
N SER A 4 3.70 -23.79 8.35
CA SER A 4 4.86 -23.86 9.26
C SER A 4 5.96 -22.84 8.91
N GLU A 5 5.73 -22.08 7.83
CA GLU A 5 6.59 -21.05 7.23
C GLU A 5 6.45 -19.67 7.89
N VAL A 6 5.38 -19.45 8.64
CA VAL A 6 5.21 -18.22 9.43
C VAL A 6 6.06 -18.36 10.68
N GLU A 7 7.10 -17.55 10.81
CA GLU A 7 7.86 -17.56 12.05
C GLU A 7 7.02 -16.99 13.19
N PRO A 8 7.05 -17.64 14.36
CA PRO A 8 6.43 -17.11 15.56
C PRO A 8 7.11 -15.78 15.92
N ASP A 9 6.31 -14.85 16.44
CA ASP A 9 6.77 -13.56 16.95
C ASP A 9 8.05 -13.72 17.79
N GLU A 10 9.02 -12.81 17.67
CA GLU A 10 10.27 -12.89 18.46
C GLU A 10 10.03 -12.91 19.97
N SER A 11 8.86 -12.42 20.41
CA SER A 11 8.36 -12.46 21.80
C SER A 11 7.70 -13.80 22.20
N CYS A 12 7.53 -14.74 21.27
CA CYS A 12 6.92 -16.04 21.54
C CYS A 12 7.88 -16.95 22.31
N VAL A 13 7.46 -17.32 23.52
CA VAL A 13 8.22 -18.11 24.49
C VAL A 13 7.81 -19.59 24.53
N CYS A 14 7.05 -20.08 23.55
CA CYS A 14 6.65 -21.50 23.55
C CYS A 14 7.85 -22.43 23.27
N GLY A 15 7.80 -23.65 23.81
CA GLY A 15 8.92 -24.60 23.77
C GLY A 15 9.46 -24.86 22.36
N GLY A 16 8.58 -25.03 21.37
CA GLY A 16 8.97 -25.26 19.97
C GLY A 16 9.66 -24.06 19.30
N CYS A 17 9.41 -22.82 19.74
CA CYS A 17 10.08 -21.62 19.22
C CYS A 17 11.51 -21.49 19.77
N ASN A 18 11.71 -21.85 21.03
CA ASN A 18 13.02 -21.83 21.68
C ASN A 18 13.97 -22.88 21.09
N ASP A 19 13.47 -24.07 20.77
CA ASP A 19 14.28 -25.14 20.18
C ASP A 19 14.79 -24.77 18.78
N ARG A 20 13.94 -24.14 17.94
CA ARG A 20 14.35 -23.62 16.62
C ARG A 20 15.40 -22.50 16.75
N ARG A 21 15.27 -21.62 17.75
CA ARG A 21 16.24 -20.54 18.03
C ARG A 21 17.60 -21.11 18.44
N ARG A 22 17.61 -22.14 19.29
CA ARG A 22 18.83 -22.86 19.68
C ARG A 22 19.52 -23.54 18.49
N ALA A 23 18.77 -24.20 17.62
CA ALA A 23 19.31 -24.84 16.42
C ALA A 23 20.05 -23.84 15.51
N ARG A 24 19.54 -22.60 15.37
CA ARG A 24 20.18 -21.53 14.58
C ARG A 24 21.49 -21.03 15.18
N LEU A 25 21.56 -20.84 16.49
CA LEU A 25 22.79 -20.42 17.17
C LEU A 25 23.91 -21.48 17.02
N LEU A 26 23.53 -22.75 16.94
CA LEU A 26 24.47 -23.86 16.69
C LEU A 26 24.91 -23.90 15.22
N ALA A 27 24.00 -23.67 14.27
CA ALA A 27 24.34 -23.59 12.84
C ALA A 27 25.25 -22.39 12.52
N ALA A 28 24.99 -21.22 13.12
CA ALA A 28 25.81 -20.01 12.94
C ALA A 28 27.25 -20.17 13.48
N ARG A 29 27.46 -21.02 14.48
CA ARG A 29 28.78 -21.36 15.02
C ARG A 29 29.57 -22.36 14.17
N SER A 30 28.91 -23.06 13.26
CA SER A 30 29.50 -24.13 12.46
C SER A 30 30.02 -23.66 11.09
N GLY A 31 29.78 -22.39 10.73
CA GLY A 31 30.12 -21.84 9.42
C GLY A 31 31.47 -21.12 9.34
N HIS A 32 32.57 -21.77 9.73
CA HIS A 32 33.95 -21.35 9.35
C HIS A 32 34.76 -22.62 9.05
N GLY A 33 34.79 -23.06 7.78
CA GLY A 33 35.69 -24.10 7.30
C GLY A 33 36.63 -23.54 6.22
N PRO A 34 37.93 -23.88 6.21
CA PRO A 34 38.83 -23.48 5.13
C PRO A 34 38.71 -24.43 3.93
N ALA A 35 38.98 -23.86 2.75
CA ALA A 35 38.93 -24.50 1.44
C ALA A 35 40.07 -25.51 1.21
N CYS A 36 39.80 -26.56 0.43
CA CYS A 36 40.76 -27.15 -0.54
C CYS A 36 39.99 -28.07 -1.51
N GLY A 37 40.26 -27.92 -2.81
CA GLY A 37 39.45 -28.47 -3.89
C GLY A 37 39.82 -29.85 -4.42
N ALA A 38 39.07 -30.30 -5.42
CA ALA A 38 39.49 -31.27 -6.42
C ALA A 38 38.53 -31.26 -7.62
N ARG A 39 39.08 -30.91 -8.79
CA ARG A 39 38.49 -31.13 -10.11
C ARG A 39 38.39 -32.64 -10.37
N ARG A 40 37.28 -33.13 -10.93
CA ARG A 40 37.30 -34.25 -11.90
C ARG A 40 36.19 -34.09 -12.94
N ALA A 41 36.63 -33.94 -14.18
CA ALA A 41 35.86 -34.12 -15.39
C ALA A 41 35.68 -35.61 -15.68
N ALA A 42 34.54 -36.00 -16.25
CA ALA A 42 34.39 -37.24 -16.99
C ALA A 42 33.48 -36.98 -18.20
N VAL A 43 34.12 -37.01 -19.38
CA VAL A 43 33.51 -37.04 -20.70
C VAL A 43 33.24 -38.50 -21.06
N LEU A 44 32.09 -38.80 -21.63
CA LEU A 44 31.88 -40.03 -22.41
C LEU A 44 30.99 -39.72 -23.62
N LEU A 45 31.59 -39.94 -24.80
CA LEU A 45 31.03 -39.89 -26.14
C LEU A 45 30.71 -41.33 -26.59
N ALA A 46 29.55 -41.53 -27.22
CA ALA A 46 29.27 -42.50 -28.30
C ALA A 46 27.83 -42.23 -28.79
N ALA A 47 27.59 -41.59 -29.95
CA ALA A 47 27.70 -42.05 -31.34
C ALA A 47 26.43 -42.75 -31.89
N ILE A 48 25.62 -41.93 -32.58
CA ILE A 48 24.90 -42.07 -33.88
C ILE A 48 24.11 -43.36 -34.24
N GLY A 49 22.84 -43.15 -34.60
CA GLY A 49 22.05 -43.99 -35.50
C GLY A 49 20.78 -43.25 -35.93
N GLY A 50 20.74 -42.74 -37.17
CA GLY A 50 19.62 -41.96 -37.71
C GLY A 50 18.55 -42.80 -38.40
N VAL A 51 17.31 -42.32 -38.38
CA VAL A 51 16.26 -42.62 -39.35
C VAL A 51 15.52 -41.33 -39.69
N LEU A 52 15.43 -41.05 -40.99
CA LEU A 52 14.65 -39.97 -41.59
C LEU A 52 13.16 -40.27 -41.45
N GLY A 53 12.41 -39.30 -40.93
CA GLY A 53 10.95 -39.31 -40.92
C GLY A 53 10.43 -37.89 -41.10
N SER A 54 10.07 -37.56 -42.33
CA SER A 54 9.41 -36.32 -42.74
C SER A 54 8.05 -36.20 -42.04
N GLY A 55 7.82 -35.12 -41.30
CA GLY A 55 6.53 -34.81 -40.68
C GLY A 55 6.46 -33.33 -40.36
N THR A 56 5.47 -32.67 -40.94
CA THR A 56 5.20 -31.23 -40.94
C THR A 56 5.16 -30.58 -39.56
N ALA A 57 5.67 -29.35 -39.49
CA ALA A 57 5.54 -28.45 -38.35
C ALA A 57 4.08 -28.29 -37.92
N ALA A 58 3.79 -28.64 -36.67
CA ALA A 58 2.58 -28.23 -35.97
C ALA A 58 3.00 -27.29 -34.84
N THR A 59 2.70 -26.01 -35.01
CA THR A 59 2.63 -25.03 -33.92
C THR A 59 1.65 -25.56 -32.88
N ALA A 60 2.14 -25.93 -31.69
CA ALA A 60 1.29 -26.22 -30.56
C ALA A 60 0.66 -24.91 -30.07
N VAL A 61 -0.52 -24.59 -30.58
CA VAL A 61 -1.43 -23.63 -29.97
C VAL A 61 -1.96 -24.31 -28.70
N ALA A 62 -1.65 -23.76 -27.53
CA ALA A 62 -2.24 -24.21 -26.28
C ALA A 62 -3.76 -24.11 -26.39
N ALA A 63 -4.44 -25.26 -26.32
CA ALA A 63 -5.88 -25.33 -26.25
C ALA A 63 -6.37 -24.72 -24.92
N PRO A 64 -7.53 -24.05 -24.88
CA PRO A 64 -8.12 -23.62 -23.63
C PRO A 64 -8.57 -24.88 -22.87
N GLY A 65 -7.91 -25.18 -21.76
CA GLY A 65 -8.31 -26.28 -20.88
C GLY A 65 -9.71 -26.01 -20.34
N THR A 66 -10.66 -26.86 -20.72
CA THR A 66 -11.94 -27.00 -20.03
C THR A 66 -11.68 -27.79 -18.74
N ASP A 67 -11.48 -27.08 -17.64
CA ASP A 67 -11.25 -27.69 -16.33
C ASP A 67 -12.59 -27.95 -15.62
N THR A 68 -13.02 -29.20 -15.67
CA THR A 68 -13.90 -29.81 -14.64
C THR A 68 -13.17 -31.04 -14.12
N GLY A 69 -12.13 -30.79 -13.31
CA GLY A 69 -11.36 -31.82 -12.61
C GLY A 69 -11.92 -32.09 -11.19
N PRO A 70 -11.76 -33.30 -10.64
CA PRO A 70 -12.22 -33.61 -9.28
C PRO A 70 -11.36 -32.90 -8.22
N GLN A 71 -12.02 -32.33 -7.21
CA GLN A 71 -11.42 -31.74 -6.00
C GLN A 71 -10.40 -32.68 -5.32
N ILE A 72 -9.13 -32.27 -5.23
CA ILE A 72 -8.10 -32.99 -4.47
C ILE A 72 -7.94 -32.35 -3.06
N PRO A 73 -7.98 -33.13 -1.97
CA PRO A 73 -7.75 -32.61 -0.62
C PRO A 73 -6.28 -32.21 -0.43
N GLY A 74 -5.96 -30.91 -0.42
CA GLY A 74 -4.60 -30.45 -0.08
C GLY A 74 -4.16 -29.05 -0.49
N SER A 75 -4.87 -28.38 -1.40
CA SER A 75 -4.51 -27.03 -1.88
C SER A 75 -4.73 -25.93 -0.82
N PRO A 76 -3.87 -24.88 -0.67
CA PRO A 76 -4.19 -23.68 0.08
C PRO A 76 -4.95 -22.62 -0.72
N GLN A 77 -5.24 -22.87 -2.00
CA GLN A 77 -6.24 -22.14 -2.78
C GLN A 77 -7.26 -23.10 -3.41
N GLY A 78 -8.53 -22.70 -3.47
CA GLY A 78 -9.57 -23.49 -4.14
C GLY A 78 -9.84 -22.92 -5.51
N GLU A 79 -10.75 -23.56 -6.26
CA GLU A 79 -11.03 -23.21 -7.66
C GLU A 79 -11.61 -21.80 -7.83
N VAL A 80 -11.58 -21.29 -9.07
CA VAL A 80 -12.31 -20.07 -9.43
C VAL A 80 -13.81 -20.36 -9.33
N SER A 81 -14.54 -19.51 -8.62
CA SER A 81 -15.97 -19.67 -8.43
C SER A 81 -16.69 -18.32 -8.46
N GLY A 82 -17.99 -18.33 -8.77
CA GLY A 82 -18.87 -17.21 -8.45
C GLY A 82 -18.95 -16.97 -6.94
N LEU A 83 -19.70 -15.93 -6.56
CA LEU A 83 -20.08 -15.77 -5.16
C LEU A 83 -20.95 -16.95 -4.72
N TYR A 84 -20.84 -17.35 -3.46
CA TYR A 84 -21.59 -18.48 -2.87
C TYR A 84 -21.36 -19.83 -3.55
N GLY A 85 -20.31 -19.96 -4.36
CA GLY A 85 -19.99 -21.20 -5.08
C GLY A 85 -20.84 -21.46 -6.31
N GLU A 86 -21.44 -20.40 -6.88
CA GLU A 86 -22.06 -20.47 -8.21
C GLU A 86 -21.03 -20.88 -9.27
N ASP A 87 -21.48 -21.62 -10.30
CA ASP A 87 -20.67 -21.95 -11.47
C ASP A 87 -20.02 -20.66 -12.01
N GLY A 88 -18.71 -20.74 -12.29
CA GLY A 88 -17.84 -19.57 -12.44
C GLY A 88 -18.40 -18.45 -13.33
N PRO A 89 -18.05 -17.18 -13.05
CA PRO A 89 -18.60 -16.04 -13.78
C PRO A 89 -18.36 -16.21 -15.28
N SER A 90 -19.39 -15.91 -16.09
CA SER A 90 -19.21 -15.85 -17.56
C SER A 90 -17.99 -14.98 -17.89
N GLN A 91 -17.24 -15.29 -18.96
CA GLN A 91 -16.07 -14.49 -19.37
C GLN A 91 -16.37 -12.98 -19.47
N ARG A 92 -17.63 -12.62 -19.72
CA ARG A 92 -18.16 -11.25 -19.78
C ARG A 92 -18.23 -10.54 -18.41
N ALA A 93 -18.37 -11.29 -17.32
CA ALA A 93 -18.35 -10.78 -15.94
C ALA A 93 -16.91 -10.62 -15.38
N LEU A 94 -15.92 -11.34 -15.93
CA LEU A 94 -14.49 -11.13 -15.62
C LEU A 94 -13.94 -9.82 -16.20
N THR A 95 -14.59 -9.24 -17.21
CA THR A 95 -14.12 -8.03 -17.93
C THR A 95 -14.48 -6.69 -17.28
N ALA A 96 -15.55 -6.59 -16.49
CA ALA A 96 -15.93 -5.34 -15.83
C ALA A 96 -15.43 -5.37 -14.38
N GLN A 97 -14.24 -4.80 -14.15
CA GLN A 97 -13.72 -4.67 -12.79
C GLN A 97 -14.53 -3.65 -12.00
N PRO A 98 -15.12 -4.02 -10.85
CA PRO A 98 -15.83 -3.07 -10.03
C PRO A 98 -14.87 -1.97 -9.57
N ALA A 99 -15.24 -0.72 -9.86
CA ALA A 99 -14.53 0.43 -9.35
C ALA A 99 -14.59 0.42 -7.82
N THR A 100 -13.44 0.58 -7.17
CA THR A 100 -13.32 0.60 -5.71
C THR A 100 -12.26 1.61 -5.28
N THR A 101 -12.13 1.85 -3.97
CA THR A 101 -11.11 2.73 -3.39
C THR A 101 -10.20 1.95 -2.45
N ARG A 102 -9.04 2.51 -2.09
CA ARG A 102 -8.15 1.91 -1.08
C ARG A 102 -8.83 1.74 0.27
N ALA A 103 -9.55 2.76 0.70
CA ALA A 103 -10.31 2.73 1.96
C ALA A 103 -11.36 1.62 1.95
N GLU A 104 -12.08 1.43 0.84
CA GLU A 104 -13.04 0.33 0.68
C GLU A 104 -12.36 -1.03 0.80
N ILE A 105 -11.24 -1.22 0.09
CA ILE A 105 -10.47 -2.46 0.11
C ILE A 105 -10.02 -2.78 1.53
N MET A 106 -9.43 -1.80 2.22
CA MET A 106 -8.93 -1.97 3.58
C MET A 106 -10.06 -2.21 4.59
N ARG A 107 -11.22 -1.54 4.44
CA ARG A 107 -12.40 -1.74 5.30
C ARG A 107 -12.96 -3.14 5.18
N ARG A 108 -13.07 -3.67 3.95
CA ARG A 108 -13.50 -5.05 3.68
C ARG A 108 -12.53 -6.05 4.29
N ALA A 109 -11.24 -5.87 4.06
CA ALA A 109 -10.19 -6.71 4.63
C ALA A 109 -10.22 -6.72 6.16
N GLN A 110 -10.34 -5.55 6.79
CA GLN A 110 -10.40 -5.41 8.25
C GLN A 110 -11.66 -6.10 8.83
N THR A 111 -12.79 -6.10 8.11
CA THR A 111 -14.00 -6.82 8.54
C THR A 111 -13.76 -8.31 8.74
N TRP A 112 -12.99 -8.96 7.85
CA TRP A 112 -12.64 -10.38 8.01
C TRP A 112 -11.64 -10.61 9.14
N VAL A 113 -10.66 -9.70 9.32
CA VAL A 113 -9.71 -9.74 10.44
C VAL A 113 -10.44 -9.67 11.79
N ASP A 114 -11.39 -8.75 11.92
CA ASP A 114 -12.15 -8.52 13.16
C ASP A 114 -13.07 -9.70 13.47
N ARG A 115 -13.69 -10.28 12.44
CA ARG A 115 -14.56 -11.47 12.56
C ARG A 115 -13.80 -12.78 12.72
N LYS A 116 -12.47 -12.78 12.56
CA LYS A 116 -11.63 -13.99 12.56
C LYS A 116 -12.20 -15.06 11.64
N VAL A 117 -12.49 -14.70 10.38
CA VAL A 117 -13.09 -15.62 9.42
C VAL A 117 -12.21 -16.87 9.29
N PRO A 118 -12.75 -18.08 9.55
CA PRO A 118 -11.94 -19.29 9.61
C PRO A 118 -11.41 -19.67 8.23
N TYR A 119 -10.21 -20.23 8.19
CA TYR A 119 -9.60 -20.69 6.94
C TYR A 119 -10.28 -21.96 6.44
N SER A 120 -10.81 -21.92 5.21
CA SER A 120 -11.41 -23.08 4.56
C SER A 120 -11.30 -22.98 3.04
N MET A 121 -11.02 -24.13 2.42
CA MET A 121 -10.82 -24.25 0.97
C MET A 121 -12.11 -24.43 0.19
N GLY A 122 -13.06 -25.13 0.79
CA GLY A 122 -14.35 -25.49 0.19
C GLY A 122 -15.54 -24.78 0.83
N SER A 123 -15.30 -23.79 1.68
CA SER A 123 -16.36 -23.02 2.32
C SER A 123 -16.35 -21.57 1.86
N TYR A 124 -17.54 -20.99 1.89
CA TYR A 124 -17.80 -19.61 1.52
C TYR A 124 -18.27 -18.87 2.76
N TRP A 125 -17.80 -17.63 2.92
CA TRP A 125 -18.27 -16.78 4.00
C TRP A 125 -19.64 -16.18 3.66
N SER A 126 -20.26 -15.50 4.62
CA SER A 126 -21.62 -14.92 4.47
C SER A 126 -21.73 -13.85 3.39
N ASP A 127 -20.61 -13.30 2.92
CA ASP A 127 -20.52 -12.35 1.80
C ASP A 127 -20.26 -13.05 0.45
N GLY A 128 -20.23 -14.38 0.43
CA GLY A 128 -20.14 -15.21 -0.76
C GLY A 128 -18.73 -15.48 -1.25
N TYR A 129 -17.67 -15.00 -0.59
CA TYR A 129 -16.30 -15.27 -1.01
C TYR A 129 -15.73 -16.52 -0.36
N ARG A 130 -14.83 -17.19 -1.08
CA ARG A 130 -14.08 -18.35 -0.57
C ARG A 130 -13.16 -17.96 0.58
N GLN A 131 -13.06 -18.81 1.59
CA GLN A 131 -12.37 -18.51 2.86
C GLN A 131 -10.87 -18.87 2.86
N ASP A 132 -10.18 -18.64 1.75
CA ASP A 132 -8.75 -18.92 1.56
C ASP A 132 -7.95 -17.64 1.20
N CYS A 133 -6.65 -17.78 0.93
CA CYS A 133 -5.76 -16.63 0.71
C CYS A 133 -6.18 -15.76 -0.48
N SER A 134 -6.49 -16.36 -1.64
CA SER A 134 -6.89 -15.62 -2.83
C SER A 134 -8.36 -15.18 -2.81
N GLY A 135 -9.25 -15.92 -2.15
CA GLY A 135 -10.62 -15.53 -1.89
C GLY A 135 -10.71 -14.30 -0.99
N PHE A 136 -9.82 -14.19 0.00
CA PHE A 136 -9.69 -12.99 0.82
C PHE A 136 -9.28 -11.74 0.02
N VAL A 137 -8.27 -11.85 -0.87
CA VAL A 137 -7.89 -10.72 -1.74
C VAL A 137 -9.00 -10.38 -2.74
N SER A 138 -9.69 -11.39 -3.28
CA SER A 138 -10.86 -11.20 -4.15
C SER A 138 -11.97 -10.43 -3.44
N MET A 139 -12.23 -10.77 -2.17
CA MET A 139 -13.19 -10.09 -1.31
C MET A 139 -12.78 -8.65 -1.01
N ALA A 140 -11.51 -8.43 -0.66
CA ALA A 140 -10.98 -7.11 -0.38
C ALA A 140 -11.10 -6.20 -1.62
N TRP A 141 -10.72 -6.69 -2.81
CA TRP A 141 -10.88 -5.96 -4.07
C TRP A 141 -12.34 -5.86 -4.56
N GLY A 142 -13.23 -6.68 -4.00
CA GLY A 142 -14.64 -6.65 -4.33
C GLY A 142 -15.03 -7.30 -5.63
N LEU A 143 -14.26 -8.28 -6.08
CA LEU A 143 -14.49 -8.96 -7.35
C LEU A 143 -15.83 -9.70 -7.32
N GLY A 144 -16.52 -9.80 -8.46
CA GLY A 144 -17.77 -10.59 -8.54
C GLY A 144 -17.58 -12.11 -8.43
N SER A 145 -16.40 -12.58 -8.02
CA SER A 145 -16.00 -13.99 -7.99
C SER A 145 -14.79 -14.18 -7.09
N SER A 146 -14.63 -15.39 -6.58
CA SER A 146 -13.41 -15.80 -5.87
C SER A 146 -12.38 -16.28 -6.90
N GLN A 147 -11.26 -15.57 -6.99
CA GLN A 147 -10.15 -15.87 -7.89
C GLN A 147 -9.11 -16.77 -7.20
N THR A 148 -8.26 -17.42 -8.00
CA THR A 148 -7.08 -18.13 -7.51
C THR A 148 -5.90 -17.18 -7.43
N THR A 149 -4.85 -17.58 -6.72
CA THR A 149 -3.55 -16.88 -6.74
C THR A 149 -3.01 -16.69 -8.15
N TRP A 150 -3.36 -17.57 -9.11
CA TRP A 150 -2.94 -17.51 -10.51
C TRP A 150 -3.81 -16.61 -11.39
N THR A 151 -5.08 -16.43 -11.05
CA THR A 151 -5.98 -15.58 -11.82
C THR A 151 -6.09 -14.16 -11.27
N LEU A 152 -5.75 -13.93 -9.99
CA LEU A 152 -5.67 -12.58 -9.39
C LEU A 152 -4.81 -11.59 -10.20
N PRO A 153 -3.63 -11.95 -10.76
CA PRO A 153 -2.86 -11.06 -11.60
C PRO A 153 -3.60 -10.53 -12.84
N ASN A 154 -4.62 -11.23 -13.36
CA ASN A 154 -5.44 -10.72 -14.46
C ASN A 154 -6.21 -9.46 -14.05
N PHE A 155 -6.53 -9.34 -12.76
CA PHE A 155 -7.27 -8.22 -12.18
C PHE A 155 -6.40 -7.03 -11.79
N ALA A 156 -5.08 -7.18 -11.85
CA ALA A 156 -4.14 -6.21 -11.33
C ALA A 156 -3.07 -5.85 -12.37
N GLU A 157 -2.34 -4.77 -12.10
CA GLU A 157 -1.09 -4.42 -12.76
C GLU A 157 0.08 -4.65 -11.81
N ARG A 158 1.25 -5.01 -12.34
CA ARG A 158 2.46 -5.22 -11.54
C ARG A 158 3.06 -3.86 -11.19
N ILE A 159 3.43 -3.66 -9.93
CA ILE A 159 4.04 -2.42 -9.43
C ILE A 159 5.42 -2.69 -8.82
N SER A 160 6.18 -1.63 -8.55
CA SER A 160 7.43 -1.75 -7.81
C SER A 160 7.19 -1.84 -6.30
N LYS A 161 8.23 -2.21 -5.54
CA LYS A 161 8.21 -2.17 -4.06
C LYS A 161 7.90 -0.75 -3.57
N ASP A 162 8.51 0.25 -4.18
CA ASP A 162 8.44 1.64 -3.72
C ASP A 162 7.07 2.26 -3.98
N ASP A 163 6.30 1.68 -4.91
CA ASP A 163 4.94 2.11 -5.21
C ASP A 163 3.88 1.51 -4.28
N LEU A 164 4.23 0.52 -3.44
CA LEU A 164 3.26 -0.20 -2.60
C LEU A 164 2.47 0.75 -1.70
N GLN A 165 1.15 0.61 -1.76
CA GLN A 165 0.19 1.35 -0.94
C GLN A 165 -0.84 0.38 -0.32
N PRO A 166 -1.49 0.77 0.80
CA PRO A 166 -2.56 -0.03 1.39
C PRO A 166 -3.60 -0.47 0.34
N GLY A 167 -3.96 -1.76 0.37
CA GLY A 167 -4.90 -2.39 -0.55
C GLY A 167 -4.27 -2.98 -1.82
N ASP A 168 -2.98 -2.75 -2.07
CA ASP A 168 -2.21 -3.52 -3.05
C ASP A 168 -1.95 -4.95 -2.51
N ALA A 169 -1.62 -5.90 -3.38
CA ALA A 169 -1.37 -7.30 -3.00
C ALA A 169 0.08 -7.71 -3.28
N LEU A 170 0.57 -8.65 -2.48
CA LEU A 170 1.80 -9.42 -2.73
C LEU A 170 1.38 -10.84 -3.09
N ILE A 171 1.70 -11.27 -4.30
CA ILE A 171 1.27 -12.57 -4.85
C ILE A 171 2.50 -13.41 -5.16
N TYR A 172 2.50 -14.63 -4.62
CA TYR A 172 3.46 -15.67 -4.95
C TYR A 172 2.73 -16.83 -5.62
N ASN A 173 3.14 -17.13 -6.85
CA ASN A 173 2.71 -18.30 -7.61
C ASN A 173 3.85 -19.31 -7.60
N ASN A 174 3.62 -20.50 -7.04
CA ASN A 174 4.61 -21.58 -7.02
C ASN A 174 4.38 -22.52 -8.20
N PRO A 175 5.18 -22.49 -9.28
CA PRO A 175 4.95 -23.35 -10.45
C PRO A 175 5.17 -24.84 -10.16
N ALA A 176 5.95 -25.17 -9.12
CA ALA A 176 6.20 -26.55 -8.72
C ALA A 176 5.06 -27.13 -7.87
N ASP A 177 4.22 -26.27 -7.30
CA ASP A 177 3.03 -26.66 -6.56
C ASP A 177 1.93 -25.59 -6.77
N PRO A 178 1.36 -25.53 -7.99
CA PRO A 178 0.49 -24.44 -8.41
C PRO A 178 -0.83 -24.45 -7.66
N GLU A 179 -1.24 -25.57 -7.09
CA GLU A 179 -2.45 -25.72 -6.28
C GLU A 179 -2.13 -25.65 -4.79
N GLY A 180 -0.98 -26.16 -4.35
CA GLY A 180 -0.57 -26.41 -2.96
C GLY A 180 0.38 -25.39 -2.31
N GLY A 181 1.08 -24.56 -3.10
CA GLY A 181 2.22 -23.78 -2.62
C GLY A 181 2.21 -22.31 -2.97
N SER A 182 1.08 -21.78 -3.48
CA SER A 182 0.93 -20.35 -3.81
C SER A 182 0.27 -19.60 -2.67
N HIS A 183 0.50 -18.28 -2.59
CA HIS A 183 -0.09 -17.45 -1.54
C HIS A 183 -0.32 -16.02 -2.00
N ALA A 184 -1.34 -15.38 -1.44
CA ALA A 184 -1.64 -13.98 -1.66
C ALA A 184 -1.87 -13.26 -0.33
N VAL A 185 -1.29 -12.07 -0.22
CA VAL A 185 -1.35 -11.24 0.98
C VAL A 185 -1.76 -9.83 0.58
N LEU A 186 -2.62 -9.19 1.35
CA LEU A 186 -2.97 -7.79 1.17
C LEU A 186 -1.99 -6.91 1.97
N PHE A 187 -1.40 -5.93 1.30
CA PHE A 187 -0.51 -4.95 1.91
C PHE A 187 -1.32 -3.90 2.66
N GLY A 188 -1.06 -3.72 3.95
CA GLY A 188 -1.73 -2.77 4.83
C GLY A 188 -0.89 -1.56 5.24
N GLY A 189 0.30 -1.38 4.68
CA GLY A 189 1.20 -0.26 4.97
C GLY A 189 2.54 -0.68 5.58
N TRP A 190 3.60 0.08 5.29
CA TRP A 190 4.92 -0.09 5.90
C TRP A 190 4.86 0.18 7.41
N VAL A 191 5.54 -0.67 8.20
CA VAL A 191 5.65 -0.44 9.67
C VAL A 191 6.94 0.27 10.05
N ASP A 192 7.90 0.35 9.13
CA ASP A 192 9.17 1.04 9.32
C ASP A 192 9.54 1.89 8.09
N ALA A 193 10.30 2.95 8.32
CA ALA A 193 10.73 3.89 7.27
C ALA A 193 11.76 3.29 6.30
N ALA A 194 12.37 2.16 6.65
CA ALA A 194 13.32 1.45 5.79
C ALA A 194 12.62 0.48 4.82
N HIS A 195 11.28 0.41 4.87
CA HIS A 195 10.46 -0.51 4.09
C HIS A 195 10.93 -1.97 4.23
N THR A 196 11.29 -2.40 5.44
CA THR A 196 11.76 -3.77 5.71
C THR A 196 10.64 -4.68 6.20
N LYS A 197 9.61 -4.13 6.81
CA LYS A 197 8.41 -4.83 7.28
C LYS A 197 7.16 -4.04 6.92
N TYR A 198 6.06 -4.77 6.70
CA TYR A 198 4.75 -4.19 6.43
C TYR A 198 3.67 -4.90 7.24
N THR A 199 2.51 -4.26 7.36
CA THR A 199 1.33 -4.88 7.95
C THR A 199 0.68 -5.75 6.88
N ALA A 200 0.79 -7.07 7.01
CA ALA A 200 0.10 -8.04 6.17
C ALA A 200 -1.31 -8.29 6.71
N LEU A 201 -2.34 -8.17 5.87
CA LEU A 201 -3.65 -8.75 6.12
C LEU A 201 -3.78 -9.98 5.22
N GLU A 202 -4.13 -11.12 5.81
CA GLU A 202 -4.14 -12.38 5.08
C GLU A 202 -5.07 -13.40 5.70
N GLN A 203 -5.57 -14.28 4.83
CA GLN A 203 -6.32 -15.46 5.21
C GLN A 203 -5.38 -16.66 5.25
N THR A 204 -5.05 -17.07 6.47
CA THR A 204 -4.20 -18.23 6.76
C THR A 204 -4.83 -19.03 7.91
N ARG A 205 -4.32 -20.23 8.19
CA ARG A 205 -4.81 -21.02 9.33
C ARG A 205 -4.41 -20.35 10.66
N PRO A 206 -5.28 -20.34 11.68
CA PRO A 206 -6.66 -20.87 11.68
C PRO A 206 -7.71 -19.91 11.09
N SER A 207 -7.43 -18.62 11.00
CA SER A 207 -8.39 -17.59 10.59
C SER A 207 -7.68 -16.36 10.02
N THR A 208 -8.46 -15.42 9.47
CA THR A 208 -7.94 -14.13 9.00
C THR A 208 -7.16 -13.42 10.09
N THR A 209 -6.01 -12.86 9.71
CA THR A 209 -5.12 -12.17 10.63
C THR A 209 -4.51 -10.92 10.02
N LYS A 210 -4.02 -10.05 10.90
CA LYS A 210 -3.26 -8.85 10.59
C LYS A 210 -1.98 -8.88 11.42
N ARG A 211 -0.81 -8.81 10.78
CA ARG A 211 0.49 -8.89 11.47
C ARG A 211 1.58 -8.13 10.75
N ALA A 212 2.63 -7.75 11.49
CA ALA A 212 3.87 -7.26 10.89
C ALA A 212 4.62 -8.43 10.23
N THR A 213 5.00 -8.27 8.97
CA THR A 213 5.61 -9.30 8.12
C THR A 213 6.83 -8.71 7.41
N PRO A 214 7.97 -9.42 7.34
CA PRO A 214 9.14 -8.96 6.58
C PRO A 214 8.82 -8.89 5.09
N TYR A 215 9.37 -7.89 4.41
CA TYR A 215 9.20 -7.77 2.97
C TYR A 215 10.15 -8.70 2.21
N ALA A 216 9.70 -9.42 1.18
CA ALA A 216 8.33 -9.45 0.66
C ALA A 216 7.41 -10.43 1.40
N TYR A 217 7.99 -11.50 1.97
CA TYR A 217 7.35 -12.44 2.88
C TYR A 217 8.43 -13.26 3.63
N TRP A 218 8.06 -14.09 4.61
CA TRP A 218 9.00 -14.87 5.43
C TRP A 218 9.81 -15.89 4.62
N SER A 219 9.13 -16.60 3.73
CA SER A 219 9.67 -17.58 2.79
C SER A 219 9.46 -17.07 1.36
N HIS A 220 10.27 -17.55 0.41
CA HIS A 220 10.12 -17.24 -1.02
C HIS A 220 10.06 -15.73 -1.34
N ALA A 221 10.70 -14.88 -0.52
CA ALA A 221 10.58 -13.43 -0.61
C ALA A 221 10.88 -12.86 -2.02
N ALA A 222 11.84 -13.44 -2.74
CA ALA A 222 12.18 -13.02 -4.11
C ALA A 222 11.08 -13.34 -5.15
N SER A 223 10.11 -14.18 -4.80
CA SER A 223 9.05 -14.66 -5.67
C SER A 223 7.68 -14.03 -5.38
N TYR A 224 7.54 -13.27 -4.29
CA TYR A 224 6.36 -12.42 -4.07
C TYR A 224 6.47 -11.16 -4.90
N LEU A 225 5.48 -10.93 -5.75
CA LEU A 225 5.44 -9.78 -6.65
C LEU A 225 4.34 -8.81 -6.22
N PRO A 226 4.61 -7.49 -6.18
CA PRO A 226 3.60 -6.47 -5.89
C PRO A 226 2.61 -6.27 -7.04
N TYR A 227 1.33 -6.17 -6.71
CA TYR A 227 0.23 -5.99 -7.64
C TYR A 227 -0.76 -4.92 -7.15
N ARG A 228 -1.18 -4.05 -8.06
CA ARG A 228 -2.20 -3.03 -7.85
C ARG A 228 -3.47 -3.39 -8.60
N TYR A 229 -4.61 -3.41 -7.91
CA TYR A 229 -5.90 -3.69 -8.54
C TYR A 229 -6.23 -2.65 -9.64
N LYS A 230 -6.61 -3.10 -10.85
CA LYS A 230 -6.88 -2.20 -11.98
C LYS A 230 -8.19 -1.41 -11.82
N GLY A 231 -9.15 -1.96 -11.05
CA GLY A 231 -10.39 -1.27 -10.68
C GLY A 231 -10.23 -0.24 -9.55
N LEU A 232 -8.99 0.07 -9.12
CA LEU A 232 -8.75 1.19 -8.22
C LEU A 232 -9.10 2.49 -8.92
N SER A 233 -10.10 3.18 -8.37
CA SER A 233 -10.39 4.56 -8.74
C SER A 233 -9.16 5.38 -8.40
N GLN A 234 -8.45 5.87 -9.42
CA GLN A 234 -7.32 6.76 -9.25
C GLN A 234 -7.75 7.99 -8.43
N PRO A 235 -6.85 8.64 -7.68
CA PRO A 235 -7.15 9.97 -7.14
C PRO A 235 -7.52 10.87 -8.31
N MET A 236 -8.82 11.15 -8.41
CA MET A 236 -9.39 11.95 -9.48
C MET A 236 -8.76 13.34 -9.41
N PRO A 237 -8.21 13.88 -10.52
CA PRO A 237 -7.73 15.25 -10.55
C PRO A 237 -8.81 16.19 -10.03
N VAL A 238 -8.43 17.13 -9.18
CA VAL A 238 -9.32 18.19 -8.71
C VAL A 238 -9.79 18.96 -9.96
N PRO A 239 -11.11 19.01 -10.27
CA PRO A 239 -11.60 19.68 -11.47
C PRO A 239 -11.20 21.16 -11.52
N ASP A 240 -10.97 21.70 -12.71
CA ASP A 240 -10.83 23.15 -12.91
C ASP A 240 -12.04 23.87 -12.32
N GLY A 241 -11.81 24.87 -11.47
CA GLY A 241 -12.88 25.57 -10.75
C GLY A 241 -13.34 24.90 -9.45
N ALA A 242 -12.59 23.96 -8.88
CA ALA A 242 -12.93 23.32 -7.60
C ALA A 242 -12.91 24.24 -6.36
N ASP A 243 -12.62 25.53 -6.53
CA ASP A 243 -12.85 26.55 -5.51
C ASP A 243 -14.33 26.94 -5.42
N ALA A 244 -15.09 26.76 -6.52
CA ALA A 244 -16.55 26.94 -6.51
C ALA A 244 -17.23 25.77 -5.81
N PHE A 245 -18.30 26.07 -5.05
CA PHE A 245 -19.08 25.04 -4.39
C PHE A 245 -19.72 24.11 -5.44
N PRO A 246 -19.45 22.79 -5.41
CA PRO A 246 -19.80 21.88 -6.50
C PRO A 246 -21.25 21.39 -6.46
N GLY A 247 -22.04 21.85 -5.49
CA GLY A 247 -23.40 21.40 -5.23
C GLY A 247 -23.48 20.38 -4.09
N THR A 248 -24.61 20.37 -3.39
CA THR A 248 -24.86 19.44 -2.28
C THR A 248 -24.96 17.99 -2.75
N ASP A 249 -25.30 17.75 -4.02
CA ASP A 249 -25.43 16.42 -4.62
C ASP A 249 -24.10 15.65 -4.70
N LYS A 250 -22.96 16.32 -4.48
CA LYS A 250 -21.62 15.72 -4.44
C LYS A 250 -21.25 15.14 -3.08
N PHE A 251 -22.03 15.42 -2.04
CA PHE A 251 -21.75 15.00 -0.68
C PHE A 251 -22.88 14.14 -0.13
N GLY A 252 -22.54 13.17 0.70
CA GLY A 252 -23.50 12.25 1.32
C GLY A 252 -23.29 10.78 0.95
N PRO A 253 -24.08 9.87 1.56
CA PRO A 253 -23.87 8.43 1.44
C PRO A 253 -23.81 7.95 -0.02
N GLY A 254 -22.80 7.14 -0.33
CA GLY A 254 -22.59 6.54 -1.65
C GLY A 254 -22.00 7.49 -2.70
N LYS A 255 -21.62 8.72 -2.32
CA LYS A 255 -20.95 9.66 -3.22
C LYS A 255 -19.44 9.37 -3.26
N VAL A 256 -18.95 9.12 -4.47
CA VAL A 256 -17.52 8.95 -4.74
C VAL A 256 -17.08 9.96 -5.80
N ASN A 257 -16.31 10.97 -5.43
CA ASN A 257 -15.87 12.03 -6.34
C ASN A 257 -14.71 12.86 -5.75
N PRO A 258 -13.95 13.63 -6.56
CA PRO A 258 -12.80 14.43 -6.08
C PRO A 258 -13.16 15.51 -5.06
N TYR A 259 -14.41 16.00 -5.02
CA TYR A 259 -14.81 17.04 -4.08
C TYR A 259 -14.87 16.53 -2.64
N VAL A 260 -15.14 15.24 -2.43
CA VAL A 260 -15.07 14.61 -1.09
C VAL A 260 -13.64 14.60 -0.58
N THR A 261 -12.67 14.15 -1.39
CA THR A 261 -11.24 14.19 -1.02
C THR A 261 -10.79 15.61 -0.71
N ARG A 262 -11.19 16.57 -1.54
CA ARG A 262 -10.85 17.98 -1.37
C ARG A 262 -11.44 18.54 -0.07
N LEU A 263 -12.71 18.26 0.21
CA LEU A 263 -13.36 18.65 1.46
C LEU A 263 -12.58 18.11 2.66
N GLY A 264 -12.33 16.79 2.69
CA GLY A 264 -11.64 16.17 3.81
C GLY A 264 -10.23 16.70 3.99
N THR A 265 -9.51 17.01 2.90
CA THR A 265 -8.18 17.65 2.96
C THR A 265 -8.26 19.01 3.64
N MET A 266 -9.18 19.87 3.21
CA MET A 266 -9.39 21.18 3.83
C MET A 266 -9.80 21.03 5.31
N LEU A 267 -10.65 20.06 5.66
CA LEU A 267 -11.05 19.81 7.04
C LEU A 267 -9.88 19.34 7.92
N VAL A 268 -9.00 18.48 7.40
CA VAL A 268 -7.79 18.03 8.10
C VAL A 268 -6.89 19.21 8.45
N GLU A 269 -6.70 20.15 7.50
CA GLU A 269 -5.98 21.41 7.76
C GLU A 269 -6.62 22.24 8.87
N ARG A 270 -7.94 22.13 9.06
CA ARG A 270 -8.71 22.76 10.16
C ARG A 270 -8.76 21.95 11.45
N GLY A 271 -7.95 20.89 11.59
CA GLY A 271 -7.90 20.07 12.81
C GLY A 271 -8.84 18.86 12.84
N ALA A 272 -9.39 18.47 11.69
CA ALA A 272 -10.27 17.30 11.59
C ALA A 272 -9.53 15.95 11.51
N ALA A 273 -8.20 15.92 11.50
CA ALA A 273 -7.41 14.69 11.31
C ALA A 273 -7.88 13.51 12.19
N ARG A 274 -8.30 13.78 13.43
CA ARG A 274 -8.80 12.78 14.39
C ARG A 274 -10.04 12.01 13.94
N PHE A 275 -10.79 12.51 12.96
CA PHE A 275 -11.95 11.81 12.42
C PHE A 275 -11.58 10.81 11.33
N TYR A 276 -10.35 10.88 10.82
CA TYR A 276 -9.85 10.04 9.73
C TYR A 276 -8.82 9.04 10.25
N HIS A 277 -9.03 7.75 9.98
CA HIS A 277 -8.08 6.69 10.34
C HIS A 277 -6.90 6.59 9.37
N GLU A 278 -7.17 6.74 8.06
CA GLU A 278 -6.18 6.61 6.98
C GLU A 278 -6.00 7.92 6.19
N GLY A 279 -6.78 8.96 6.52
CA GLY A 279 -6.84 10.24 5.83
C GLY A 279 -8.09 10.43 4.97
N PRO A 280 -8.27 11.60 4.34
CA PRO A 280 -9.37 11.88 3.42
C PRO A 280 -9.36 10.97 2.20
N SER A 281 -10.54 10.58 1.73
CA SER A 281 -10.71 9.72 0.55
C SER A 281 -11.78 10.28 -0.40
N PRO A 282 -11.85 9.82 -1.66
CA PRO A 282 -12.91 10.22 -2.59
C PRO A 282 -14.30 9.70 -2.23
N ASP A 283 -14.38 8.69 -1.36
CA ASP A 283 -15.63 8.09 -0.90
C ASP A 283 -16.12 8.80 0.36
N TRP A 284 -17.34 9.33 0.30
CA TRP A 284 -17.96 10.01 1.42
C TRP A 284 -18.27 9.03 2.54
N GLY A 285 -17.67 9.24 3.70
CA GLY A 285 -17.89 8.42 4.89
C GLY A 285 -18.44 9.19 6.09
N GLU A 286 -18.72 8.44 7.16
CA GLU A 286 -19.05 9.02 8.48
C GLU A 286 -17.92 9.89 9.03
N ALA A 287 -16.66 9.63 8.63
CA ALA A 287 -15.53 10.48 8.95
C ALA A 287 -15.72 11.90 8.39
N ASP A 288 -16.12 12.02 7.12
CA ASP A 288 -16.36 13.30 6.46
C ASP A 288 -17.55 14.04 7.04
N ARG A 289 -18.65 13.32 7.34
CA ARG A 289 -19.83 13.90 8.00
C ARG A 289 -19.45 14.49 9.37
N LYS A 290 -18.77 13.71 10.22
CA LYS A 290 -18.35 14.14 11.57
C LYS A 290 -17.32 15.26 11.53
N ALA A 291 -16.37 15.21 10.60
CA ALA A 291 -15.39 16.27 10.39
C ALA A 291 -16.06 17.59 9.98
N THR A 292 -17.03 17.50 9.04
CA THR A 292 -17.82 18.65 8.59
C THR A 292 -18.68 19.22 9.71
N GLU A 293 -19.38 18.36 10.45
CA GLU A 293 -20.22 18.74 11.59
C GLU A 293 -19.38 19.46 12.66
N ALA A 294 -18.20 18.91 12.99
CA ALA A 294 -17.30 19.53 13.95
C ALA A 294 -16.80 20.91 13.49
N PHE A 295 -16.55 21.10 12.20
CA PHE A 295 -16.19 22.39 11.62
C PHE A 295 -17.33 23.40 11.67
N GLN A 296 -18.56 22.98 11.33
CA GLN A 296 -19.76 23.82 11.41
C GLN A 296 -20.03 24.25 12.86
N LEU A 297 -19.97 23.31 13.81
CA LEU A 297 -20.11 23.59 15.24
C LEU A 297 -19.06 24.59 15.75
N ALA A 298 -17.83 24.51 15.24
CA ALA A 298 -16.74 25.45 15.56
C ALA A 298 -17.03 26.88 15.10
N GLN A 299 -17.82 27.06 14.03
CA GLN A 299 -18.28 28.39 13.60
C GLN A 299 -19.33 28.98 14.53
N GLY A 300 -19.89 28.18 15.45
CA GLY A 300 -21.02 28.56 16.30
C GLY A 300 -22.38 28.17 15.72
N TRP A 301 -22.42 27.49 14.58
CA TRP A 301 -23.65 27.02 13.95
C TRP A 301 -24.27 25.89 14.77
N ARG A 302 -25.61 25.75 14.74
CA ARG A 302 -26.36 24.80 15.56
C ARG A 302 -27.56 24.23 14.80
N GLY A 303 -28.03 23.06 15.25
CA GLY A 303 -29.20 22.43 14.66
C GLY A 303 -28.99 22.09 13.19
N ALA A 304 -29.93 22.49 12.33
CA ALA A 304 -29.87 22.20 10.90
C ALA A 304 -28.70 22.86 10.16
N GLU A 305 -28.06 23.87 10.74
CA GLU A 305 -26.87 24.52 10.15
C GLU A 305 -25.57 23.76 10.44
N ALA A 306 -25.58 22.83 11.40
CA ALA A 306 -24.45 21.98 11.77
C ALA A 306 -24.83 20.51 11.60
N ASP A 307 -25.30 20.15 10.41
CA ASP A 307 -25.83 18.84 10.05
C ASP A 307 -24.76 17.84 9.57
N GLY A 308 -23.52 18.30 9.38
CA GLY A 308 -22.42 17.52 8.84
C GLY A 308 -22.40 17.40 7.32
N TYR A 309 -23.20 18.19 6.60
CA TYR A 309 -23.18 18.25 5.14
C TYR A 309 -22.69 19.62 4.67
N PRO A 310 -21.68 19.70 3.80
CA PRO A 310 -21.15 20.98 3.38
C PRO A 310 -22.16 21.69 2.47
N GLY A 311 -22.65 22.84 2.93
CA GLY A 311 -23.32 23.83 2.10
C GLY A 311 -22.34 24.82 1.48
N LYS A 312 -22.87 25.78 0.71
CA LYS A 312 -22.08 26.85 0.09
C LYS A 312 -21.22 27.61 1.11
N ASP A 313 -21.78 27.93 2.26
CA ASP A 313 -21.06 28.70 3.30
C ASP A 313 -19.95 27.88 3.96
N THR A 314 -20.17 26.58 4.18
CA THR A 314 -19.13 25.67 4.69
C THR A 314 -17.95 25.62 3.71
N TRP A 315 -18.26 25.45 2.42
CA TRP A 315 -17.27 25.38 1.36
C TRP A 315 -16.49 26.69 1.19
N ASP A 316 -17.19 27.83 1.16
CA ASP A 316 -16.58 29.15 1.02
C ASP A 316 -15.61 29.45 2.18
N LEU A 317 -15.94 29.05 3.41
CA LEU A 317 -15.05 29.19 4.57
C LEU A 317 -13.81 28.31 4.47
N LEU A 318 -13.95 27.08 3.97
CA LEU A 318 -12.84 26.15 3.81
C LEU A 318 -11.88 26.59 2.69
N VAL A 319 -12.41 26.85 1.48
CA VAL A 319 -11.61 27.26 0.32
C VAL A 319 -10.88 28.58 0.55
N ARG A 320 -11.50 29.53 1.26
CA ARG A 320 -10.88 30.84 1.55
C ARG A 320 -10.06 30.86 2.83
N HIS A 321 -9.89 29.71 3.50
CA HIS A 321 -9.20 29.59 4.79
C HIS A 321 -9.73 30.59 5.86
N LYS A 322 -11.06 30.76 5.96
CA LYS A 322 -11.74 31.70 6.87
C LYS A 322 -12.57 31.01 7.94
N GLY A 323 -12.78 31.64 9.09
CA GLY A 323 -13.57 31.05 10.18
C GLY A 323 -12.70 30.25 11.15
N LYS A 324 -13.31 29.67 12.18
CA LYS A 324 -12.61 29.05 13.32
C LYS A 324 -12.17 27.62 12.99
N ASP A 325 -11.02 27.22 13.52
CA ASP A 325 -10.56 25.84 13.44
C ASP A 325 -11.35 24.95 14.41
N ILE A 326 -11.34 23.64 14.13
CA ILE A 326 -12.03 22.67 14.97
C ILE A 326 -11.27 22.56 16.30
N PRO A 327 -11.93 22.80 17.45
CA PRO A 327 -11.26 22.70 18.73
C PRO A 327 -10.80 21.25 19.00
N PRO A 328 -9.68 21.07 19.73
CA PRO A 328 -9.25 19.77 20.22
C PRO A 328 -10.29 19.16 21.17
N ALA A 329 -10.36 17.84 21.23
CA ALA A 329 -11.34 17.14 22.07
C ALA A 329 -11.14 17.46 23.57
N ALA A 330 -12.23 17.79 24.28
CA ALA A 330 -12.19 18.10 25.70
C ALA A 330 -11.72 16.87 26.51
N GLY A 331 -10.65 17.03 27.29
CA GLY A 331 -10.09 15.98 28.15
C GLY A 331 -8.90 15.21 27.56
N ALA A 332 -8.45 15.50 26.35
CA ALA A 332 -7.15 15.03 25.87
C ALA A 332 -6.03 15.89 26.47
N PRO A 333 -4.91 15.32 26.97
CA PRO A 333 -3.70 16.11 27.14
C PRO A 333 -3.40 16.77 25.80
N SER A 334 -3.03 18.05 25.83
CA SER A 334 -2.72 18.81 24.62
C SER A 334 -1.87 17.93 23.69
N PRO A 335 -2.33 17.66 22.45
CA PRO A 335 -1.45 17.06 21.46
C PRO A 335 -0.19 17.93 21.43
N PRO A 336 1.01 17.35 21.29
CA PRO A 336 2.16 18.17 20.96
C PRO A 336 1.74 19.00 19.73
N PRO A 337 2.03 20.31 19.72
CA PRO A 337 1.59 21.18 18.65
C PRO A 337 1.92 20.50 17.31
N PRO A 338 1.02 20.58 16.29
CA PRO A 338 1.39 20.12 14.96
C PRO A 338 2.76 20.72 14.69
N GLN A 339 3.74 19.86 14.37
CA GLN A 339 5.12 20.28 14.21
C GLN A 339 5.09 21.38 13.16
N GLN A 340 5.06 22.64 13.61
CA GLN A 340 5.08 23.76 12.70
C GLN A 340 6.35 23.54 11.91
N ALA A 341 6.21 23.48 10.58
CA ALA A 341 7.36 23.55 9.70
C ALA A 341 8.29 24.60 10.31
N PRO A 342 9.55 24.25 10.64
CA PRO A 342 10.47 25.17 11.30
C PRO A 342 10.39 26.53 10.59
N ALA A 343 10.35 27.63 11.33
CA ALA A 343 10.34 28.94 10.69
C ALA A 343 11.55 29.04 9.75
N PHE A 344 11.36 29.60 8.55
CA PHE A 344 12.46 29.77 7.61
C PHE A 344 13.57 30.59 8.30
N PRO A 345 14.77 30.03 8.46
CA PRO A 345 15.78 30.59 9.37
C PRO A 345 16.50 31.82 8.80
N GLY A 346 16.18 32.24 7.57
CA GLY A 346 16.82 33.32 6.85
C GLY A 346 17.64 32.82 5.66
N ALA A 347 17.66 33.58 4.56
CA ALA A 347 18.41 33.19 3.36
C ALA A 347 19.93 33.25 3.58
N ASP A 348 20.38 34.09 4.51
CA ASP A 348 21.77 34.24 4.93
C ASP A 348 22.36 32.97 5.58
N ARG A 349 21.49 32.04 6.02
CA ARG A 349 21.89 30.76 6.61
C ARG A 349 22.30 29.71 5.57
N PHE A 350 22.08 29.99 4.29
CA PHE A 350 22.31 29.07 3.17
C PHE A 350 23.22 29.73 2.15
N GLY A 351 24.25 29.01 1.71
CA GLY A 351 25.23 29.52 0.74
C GLY A 351 26.67 29.20 1.10
N PRO A 352 27.61 29.45 0.18
CA PRO A 352 29.01 29.10 0.37
C PRO A 352 29.59 29.62 1.70
N GLY A 353 30.21 28.72 2.47
CA GLY A 353 30.83 29.04 3.76
C GLY A 353 29.89 29.02 4.96
N GLN A 354 28.60 28.73 4.78
CA GLN A 354 27.66 28.58 5.89
C GLN A 354 27.78 27.20 6.55
N VAL A 355 27.91 27.20 7.88
CA VAL A 355 27.93 25.99 8.71
C VAL A 355 26.96 26.17 9.86
N ASN A 356 25.83 25.47 9.83
CA ASN A 356 24.81 25.60 10.87
C ASN A 356 23.80 24.45 10.84
N ASP A 357 23.01 24.31 11.91
CA ASP A 357 22.00 23.26 12.02
C ASP A 357 20.88 23.38 10.97
N SER A 358 20.63 24.59 10.43
CA SER A 358 19.59 24.80 9.42
C SER A 358 19.96 24.17 8.07
N VAL A 359 21.25 24.15 7.71
CA VAL A 359 21.75 23.44 6.53
C VAL A 359 21.53 21.93 6.68
N LEU A 360 21.90 21.37 7.84
CA LEU A 360 21.68 19.94 8.11
C LEU A 360 20.19 19.58 8.07
N GLN A 361 19.35 20.43 8.66
CA GLN A 361 17.90 20.24 8.69
C GLN A 361 17.29 20.29 7.29
N LEU A 362 17.71 21.24 6.45
CA LEU A 362 17.32 21.32 5.05
C LEU A 362 17.73 20.05 4.30
N GLY A 363 18.98 19.63 4.44
CA GLY A 363 19.51 18.47 3.74
C GLY A 363 18.80 17.17 4.11
N GLN A 364 18.51 16.98 5.40
CA GLN A 364 17.70 15.85 5.88
C GLN A 364 16.28 15.87 5.31
N GLN A 365 15.67 17.05 5.21
CA GLN A 365 14.33 17.19 4.67
C GLN A 365 14.28 16.95 3.15
N LEU A 366 15.30 17.41 2.41
CA LEU A 366 15.47 17.10 0.99
C LEU A 366 15.58 15.59 0.77
N VAL A 367 16.41 14.90 1.57
CA VAL A 367 16.51 13.43 1.51
C VAL A 367 15.16 12.77 1.81
N LYS A 368 14.45 13.21 2.86
CA LYS A 368 13.11 12.70 3.22
C LYS A 368 12.08 12.88 2.11
N LYS A 369 12.17 13.97 1.35
CA LYS A 369 11.29 14.26 0.21
C LYS A 369 11.74 13.61 -1.10
N GLY A 370 12.83 12.84 -1.09
CA GLY A 370 13.35 12.13 -2.26
C GLY A 370 14.34 12.93 -3.12
N PHE A 371 14.79 14.10 -2.65
CA PHE A 371 15.69 15.01 -3.36
C PHE A 371 17.12 14.96 -2.81
N GLY A 372 17.60 13.79 -2.38
CA GLY A 372 18.95 13.62 -1.82
C GLY A 372 20.03 13.21 -2.83
N GLY A 373 19.70 13.12 -4.12
CA GLY A 373 20.53 12.43 -5.12
C GLY A 373 21.93 13.00 -5.36
N ALA A 374 22.19 14.26 -4.99
CA ALA A 374 23.54 14.85 -5.09
C ALA A 374 24.44 14.58 -3.88
N TYR A 375 23.91 14.01 -2.78
CA TYR A 375 24.74 13.65 -1.61
C TYR A 375 25.48 12.34 -1.85
N ARG A 376 26.80 12.32 -1.59
CA ARG A 376 27.62 11.09 -1.62
C ARG A 376 27.70 10.40 -0.26
N GLU A 377 27.86 11.19 0.80
CA GLU A 377 28.00 10.71 2.18
C GLU A 377 26.74 10.98 3.02
N GLY A 378 25.92 11.94 2.60
CA GLY A 378 24.68 12.37 3.25
C GLY A 378 24.65 13.87 3.52
N PRO A 379 23.53 14.41 4.03
CA PRO A 379 23.43 15.81 4.41
C PRO A 379 24.28 16.10 5.65
N SER A 380 24.92 17.27 5.67
CA SER A 380 25.81 17.72 6.74
C SER A 380 25.43 19.13 7.21
N ARG A 381 26.12 19.66 8.23
CA ARG A 381 25.93 21.07 8.67
C ARG A 381 26.61 22.07 7.75
N ASP A 382 27.55 21.61 6.92
CA ASP A 382 28.32 22.44 6.01
C ASP A 382 27.57 22.57 4.68
N TRP A 383 27.24 23.80 4.27
CA TRP A 383 26.57 24.04 3.00
C TRP A 383 27.53 23.72 1.85
N GLY A 384 27.14 22.80 0.98
CA GLY A 384 27.89 22.40 -0.19
C GLY A 384 27.10 22.52 -1.49
N GLU A 385 27.80 22.22 -2.59
CA GLU A 385 27.19 22.17 -3.92
C GLU A 385 26.12 21.07 -4.03
N ALA A 386 26.26 20.00 -3.24
CA ALA A 386 25.25 18.95 -3.15
C ALA A 386 23.91 19.49 -2.62
N ASP A 387 23.92 20.34 -1.59
CA ASP A 387 22.72 20.98 -1.06
C ASP A 387 22.05 21.86 -2.12
N ARG A 388 22.83 22.69 -2.81
CA ARG A 388 22.33 23.56 -3.89
C ARG A 388 21.67 22.78 -5.02
N LEU A 389 22.30 21.70 -5.49
CA LEU A 389 21.77 20.87 -6.57
C LEU A 389 20.50 20.12 -6.16
N ASN A 390 20.45 19.66 -4.91
CA ASN A 390 19.27 19.00 -4.35
C ASN A 390 18.09 19.96 -4.18
N VAL A 391 18.33 21.18 -3.70
CA VAL A 391 17.31 22.26 -3.66
C VAL A 391 16.85 22.60 -5.06
N GLN A 392 17.75 22.73 -6.03
CA GLN A 392 17.39 23.01 -7.42
C GLN A 392 16.53 21.90 -8.03
N ALA A 393 16.87 20.63 -7.76
CA ALA A 393 16.06 19.50 -8.19
C ALA A 393 14.65 19.53 -7.58
N PHE A 394 14.55 19.87 -6.29
CA PHE A 394 13.27 20.07 -5.61
C PHE A 394 12.45 21.20 -6.25
N GLN A 395 13.06 22.37 -6.46
CA GLN A 395 12.42 23.53 -7.08
C GLN A 395 11.91 23.21 -8.50
N ARG A 396 12.72 22.51 -9.31
CA ARG A 396 12.32 22.06 -10.66
C ARG A 396 11.15 21.07 -10.62
N ALA A 397 11.10 20.19 -9.62
CA ALA A 397 9.98 19.28 -9.44
C ALA A 397 8.68 20.00 -9.06
N GLN A 398 8.75 21.22 -8.54
CA GLN A 398 7.59 22.10 -8.35
C GLN A 398 7.19 22.86 -9.65
N GLY A 399 7.85 22.59 -10.77
CA GLY A 399 7.63 23.26 -12.05
C GLY A 399 8.36 24.59 -12.22
N TRP A 400 9.24 24.98 -11.29
CA TRP A 400 9.97 26.24 -11.35
C TRP A 400 11.09 26.18 -12.38
N THR A 401 11.35 27.28 -13.09
CA THR A 401 12.33 27.34 -14.17
C THR A 401 13.21 28.59 -14.10
N GLY A 402 14.36 28.56 -14.78
CA GLY A 402 15.28 29.71 -14.82
C GLY A 402 15.78 30.14 -13.45
N ALA A 403 15.67 31.43 -13.14
CA ALA A 403 16.14 32.02 -11.89
C ALA A 403 15.31 31.61 -10.65
N GLU A 404 14.12 31.03 -10.83
CA GLU A 404 13.28 30.56 -9.73
C GLU A 404 13.73 29.18 -9.20
N ALA A 405 14.48 28.43 -10.00
CA ALA A 405 15.10 27.17 -9.60
C ALA A 405 16.63 27.34 -9.47
N ASP A 406 17.06 28.32 -8.70
CA ASP A 406 18.46 28.72 -8.52
C ASP A 406 19.26 27.80 -7.57
N GLY A 407 18.58 26.91 -6.84
CA GLY A 407 19.17 26.03 -5.84
C GLY A 407 19.34 26.66 -4.46
N TYR A 408 18.79 27.84 -4.21
CA TYR A 408 18.83 28.49 -2.91
C TYR A 408 17.44 28.47 -2.25
N PRO A 409 17.31 27.98 -1.01
CA PRO A 409 16.02 27.89 -0.34
C PRO A 409 15.55 29.28 0.07
N GLY A 410 14.41 29.72 -0.47
CA GLY A 410 13.66 30.87 0.03
C GLY A 410 12.53 30.45 0.99
N PRO A 411 11.79 31.43 1.56
CA PRO A 411 10.65 31.13 2.45
C PRO A 411 9.60 30.21 1.82
N HIS A 412 9.39 30.33 0.51
CA HIS A 412 8.45 29.49 -0.23
C HIS A 412 8.98 28.06 -0.41
N THR A 413 10.25 27.92 -0.82
CA THR A 413 10.94 26.63 -0.92
C THR A 413 10.92 25.88 0.41
N TRP A 414 11.24 26.60 1.50
CA TRP A 414 11.25 26.05 2.85
C TRP A 414 9.86 25.57 3.29
N ARG A 415 8.81 26.35 3.02
CA ARG A 415 7.44 25.95 3.36
C ARG A 415 7.04 24.64 2.67
N LEU A 416 7.33 24.50 1.38
CA LEU A 416 7.00 23.29 0.61
C LEU A 416 7.86 22.08 1.02
N LEU A 417 9.11 22.32 1.42
CA LEU A 417 10.00 21.28 1.91
C LEU A 417 9.52 20.72 3.25
N PHE A 418 9.03 21.56 4.15
CA PHE A 418 8.65 21.20 5.51
C PHE A 418 7.13 21.02 5.73
N SER A 419 6.32 21.12 4.67
CA SER A 419 4.89 20.77 4.67
C SER A 419 4.62 19.28 4.61
#